data_AF-A0A1M7DKC7-F1
#
_entry.id   AF-A0A1M7DKC7-F1
#
_cell.length_a   1.000
_cell.length_b   1.000
_cell.length_c   1.000
_cell.angle_alpha   90.00
_cell.angle_beta   90.00
_cell.angle_gamma   90.00
#
_symmetry.space_group_name_H-M   'P 1'
#
loop_
_entity.id
_entity.type
_entity.pdbx_description
1 polymer ?
#
loop_
_entity_poly.entity_id
_entity_poly.type
_entity_poly.pdbx_seq_one_letter_code
_entity_poly.pdbx_strand_id
1 'polypeptide(L)'
;MTNYREILRLKSLSFSERNIALSFRCSRDTMSKVVKRANELHISWSVEDRTTDSVLEETMFPQTKANTIKRTPDFSYIRKELLKNGVSKKLLWTKYMEDCRLNNEEPLMYSQFCYYIQPDEQKHHATMHIKRKI
;
A
#
# COMPACT_ATOMS: atom_id res chain seq x y z
N MET A 1 -0.69 -1.56 -17.70
CA MET A 1 0.32 -2.45 -17.09
C MET A 1 1.63 -2.20 -17.82
N THR A 2 2.72 -2.02 -17.08
CA THR A 2 4.05 -1.80 -17.67
C THR A 2 4.61 -3.14 -18.13
N ASN A 3 4.95 -3.27 -19.41
CA ASN A 3 5.52 -4.51 -19.96
C ASN A 3 7.02 -4.55 -19.68
N TYR A 4 7.40 -4.99 -18.48
CA TYR A 4 8.80 -5.07 -18.05
C TYR A 4 9.61 -6.02 -18.92
N ARG A 5 9.00 -7.13 -19.37
CA ARG A 5 9.64 -8.08 -20.29
C ARG A 5 10.12 -7.42 -21.58
N GLU A 6 9.23 -6.68 -22.24
CA GLU A 6 9.55 -6.09 -23.55
C GLU A 6 10.53 -4.93 -23.42
N ILE A 7 10.50 -4.20 -22.29
CA ILE A 7 11.52 -3.20 -21.94
C ILE A 7 12.92 -3.83 -21.86
N LEU A 8 13.05 -4.96 -21.15
CA LEU A 8 14.32 -5.67 -21.01
C LEU A 8 14.79 -6.26 -22.34
N ARG A 9 13.87 -6.79 -23.14
CA ARG A 9 14.15 -7.29 -24.49
C ARG A 9 14.75 -6.21 -25.37
N LEU A 10 14.10 -5.06 -25.46
CA LEU A 10 14.59 -3.95 -26.30
C LEU A 10 15.90 -3.38 -25.78
N LYS A 11 16.10 -3.36 -24.46
CA LYS A 11 17.38 -2.97 -23.88
C LYS A 11 18.50 -3.94 -24.26
N SER A 12 18.24 -5.25 -24.28
CA SER A 12 19.20 -6.27 -24.73
C SER A 12 19.59 -6.12 -26.21
N LEU A 13 18.65 -5.64 -27.03
CA LEU A 13 18.86 -5.32 -28.45
C LEU A 13 19.53 -3.94 -28.66
N SER A 14 20.04 -3.31 -27.60
CA SER A 14 20.74 -2.03 -27.63
C SER A 14 19.90 -0.84 -28.14
N PHE A 15 18.57 -0.89 -28.00
CA PHE A 15 17.72 0.26 -28.30
C PHE A 15 17.90 1.39 -27.27
N SER A 16 17.72 2.62 -27.74
CA SER A 16 17.78 3.80 -26.86
C SER A 16 16.58 3.83 -25.91
N GLU A 17 16.82 4.18 -24.65
CA GLU A 17 15.78 4.27 -23.62
C GLU A 17 14.67 5.27 -24.00
N ARG A 18 15.04 6.31 -24.77
CA ARG A 18 14.10 7.29 -25.30
C ARG A 18 13.10 6.66 -26.28
N ASN A 19 13.58 5.81 -27.18
CA ASN A 19 12.72 5.14 -28.16
C ASN A 19 11.79 4.12 -27.48
N ILE A 20 12.32 3.37 -26.51
CA ILE A 20 11.52 2.42 -25.73
C ILE A 20 10.43 3.18 -24.95
N ALA A 21 10.77 4.29 -24.28
CA ALA A 21 9.79 5.09 -23.54
C ALA A 21 8.63 5.58 -24.42
N LEU A 22 8.93 6.01 -25.65
CA LEU A 22 7.93 6.45 -26.62
C LEU A 22 6.99 5.30 -27.04
N SER A 23 7.52 4.09 -27.21
CA SER A 23 6.73 2.91 -27.59
C SER A 23 5.79 2.43 -26.48
N PHE A 24 6.22 2.46 -25.21
CA PHE A 24 5.43 1.93 -24.07
C PHE A 24 4.64 2.98 -23.29
N ARG A 25 4.61 4.24 -23.77
CA ARG A 25 3.94 5.38 -23.09
C ARG A 25 4.34 5.52 -21.61
N CYS A 26 5.58 5.18 -21.29
CA CYS A 26 6.11 5.28 -19.93
C CYS A 26 7.02 6.51 -19.82
N SER A 27 7.13 7.07 -18.60
CA SER A 27 8.01 8.20 -18.36
C SER A 27 9.48 7.79 -18.50
N ARG A 28 10.34 8.74 -18.89
CA ARG A 28 11.80 8.54 -18.94
C ARG A 28 12.37 8.14 -17.58
N ASP A 29 11.83 8.72 -16.51
CA ASP A 29 12.26 8.42 -15.15
C ASP A 29 11.90 6.99 -14.75
N THR A 30 10.71 6.52 -15.12
CA THR A 30 10.30 5.13 -14.91
C THR A 30 11.23 4.18 -15.67
N MET A 31 11.52 4.46 -16.94
CA MET A 31 12.42 3.64 -17.75
C MET A 31 13.83 3.58 -17.16
N SER A 32 14.40 4.72 -16.78
CA SER A 32 15.72 4.78 -16.18
C SER A 32 15.79 4.00 -14.86
N LYS A 33 14.75 4.11 -14.01
CA LYS A 33 14.63 3.32 -12.77
C LYS A 33 14.60 1.82 -13.05
N VAL A 34 13.82 1.37 -14.03
CA VAL A 34 13.70 -0.05 -14.40
C VAL A 34 15.03 -0.59 -14.91
N VAL A 35 15.67 0.10 -15.85
CA VAL A 35 16.97 -0.33 -16.42
C VAL A 35 18.05 -0.36 -15.36
N LYS A 36 18.14 0.68 -14.51
CA LYS A 36 19.09 0.73 -13.40
C LYS A 36 18.89 -0.46 -12.46
N ARG A 37 17.64 -0.73 -12.08
CA ARG A 37 17.30 -1.82 -11.16
C ARG A 37 17.56 -3.20 -11.75
N ALA A 38 17.26 -3.37 -13.03
CA ALA A 38 17.57 -4.61 -13.76
C ALA A 38 19.08 -4.86 -13.82
N ASN A 39 19.89 -3.82 -14.04
CA ASN A 39 21.35 -3.92 -14.01
C ASN A 39 21.89 -4.23 -12.62
N GLU A 40 21.35 -3.60 -11.56
CA GLU A 40 21.72 -3.89 -10.16
C GLU A 40 21.46 -5.36 -9.77
N LEU A 41 20.36 -5.93 -10.28
CA LEU A 41 19.98 -7.31 -10.02
C LEU A 41 20.60 -8.30 -11.02
N HIS A 42 21.44 -7.82 -11.95
CA HIS A 42 22.01 -8.58 -13.06
C HIS A 42 20.95 -9.39 -13.84
N ILE A 43 19.72 -8.87 -13.93
CA ILE A 43 18.62 -9.49 -14.65
C ILE A 43 18.85 -9.23 -16.12
N SER A 44 19.44 -10.22 -16.79
CA SER A 44 19.53 -10.23 -18.25
C SER A 44 18.22 -10.75 -18.85
N TRP A 45 17.93 -10.31 -20.08
CA TRP A 45 16.81 -10.80 -20.89
C TRP A 45 16.88 -12.33 -21.20
N SER A 46 17.90 -13.05 -20.74
CA SER A 46 18.25 -14.35 -21.32
C SER A 46 17.44 -15.56 -20.85
N VAL A 47 16.59 -15.54 -19.82
CA VAL A 47 16.11 -16.83 -19.27
C VAL A 47 14.65 -16.81 -18.82
N GLU A 48 13.91 -17.76 -19.42
CA GLU A 48 12.59 -18.30 -19.07
C GLU A 48 11.34 -17.45 -19.33
N ASP A 49 10.58 -17.90 -20.33
CA ASP A 49 9.21 -17.49 -20.65
C ASP A 49 8.20 -17.57 -19.48
N ARG A 50 8.62 -18.13 -18.35
CA ARG A 50 7.82 -18.34 -17.13
C ARG A 50 7.74 -17.10 -16.22
N THR A 51 8.57 -16.09 -16.41
CA THR A 51 8.54 -14.90 -15.56
C THR A 51 7.44 -13.94 -16.05
N THR A 52 6.42 -13.73 -15.22
CA THR A 52 5.32 -12.78 -15.51
C THR A 52 5.74 -11.36 -15.15
N ASP A 53 5.20 -10.34 -15.83
CA ASP A 53 5.51 -8.93 -15.53
C ASP A 53 5.28 -8.57 -14.05
N SER A 54 4.28 -9.17 -13.39
CA SER A 54 4.04 -9.00 -11.95
C SER A 54 5.18 -9.52 -11.07
N VAL A 55 5.83 -10.63 -11.46
CA VAL A 55 6.96 -11.20 -10.73
C VAL A 55 8.19 -10.30 -10.90
N LEU A 56 8.41 -9.77 -12.11
CA LEU A 56 9.48 -8.80 -12.35
C LEU A 56 9.26 -7.50 -11.57
N GLU A 57 8.02 -7.01 -11.52
CA GLU A 57 7.67 -5.83 -10.73
C GLU A 57 7.97 -6.06 -9.25
N GLU A 58 7.54 -7.19 -8.68
CA GLU A 58 7.79 -7.52 -7.27
C GLU A 58 9.27 -7.75 -6.95
N THR A 59 10.02 -8.35 -7.89
CA THR A 59 11.46 -8.61 -7.72
C THR A 59 12.28 -7.31 -7.82
N MET A 60 11.98 -6.46 -8.81
CA MET A 60 12.70 -5.20 -9.04
C MET A 60 12.29 -4.12 -8.03
N PHE A 61 10.99 -3.98 -7.82
CA PHE A 61 10.38 -3.02 -6.91
C PHE A 61 9.57 -3.81 -5.89
N PRO A 62 10.23 -4.45 -4.91
CA PRO A 62 9.51 -4.99 -3.78
C PRO A 62 8.73 -3.84 -3.19
N GLN A 63 7.41 -3.84 -3.39
CA GLN A 63 6.55 -2.89 -2.73
C GLN A 63 6.84 -3.12 -1.26
N THR A 64 7.43 -2.12 -0.60
CA THR A 64 7.53 -2.10 0.86
C THR A 64 6.10 -1.94 1.36
N LYS A 65 5.27 -2.98 1.18
CA LYS A 65 4.19 -3.29 2.09
C LYS A 65 4.94 -3.38 3.39
N ALA A 66 4.87 -2.31 4.17
CA ALA A 66 5.37 -2.31 5.52
C ALA A 66 4.61 -3.46 6.16
N ASN A 67 5.24 -4.64 6.19
CA ASN A 67 4.81 -5.81 6.93
C ASN A 67 5.08 -5.54 8.41
N THR A 68 4.84 -4.32 8.87
CA THR A 68 4.54 -4.09 10.27
C THR A 68 3.19 -4.74 10.46
N ILE A 69 3.23 -5.96 10.99
CA ILE A 69 2.07 -6.64 11.55
C ILE A 69 1.63 -5.78 12.73
N LYS A 70 0.94 -4.68 12.42
CA LYS A 70 0.40 -3.77 13.42
C LYS A 70 -0.73 -4.50 14.09
N ARG A 71 -0.78 -4.44 15.42
CA ARG A 71 -1.85 -5.08 16.16
C ARG A 71 -3.18 -4.54 15.69
N THR A 72 -4.05 -5.40 15.18
CA THR A 72 -5.43 -5.05 14.89
C THR A 72 -6.15 -4.80 16.22
N PRO A 73 -6.67 -3.59 16.48
CA PRO A 73 -7.46 -3.32 17.68
C PRO A 73 -8.72 -4.19 17.69
N ASP A 74 -9.21 -4.55 18.89
CA ASP A 74 -10.53 -5.15 19.02
C ASP A 74 -11.62 -4.08 18.79
N PHE A 75 -12.06 -3.98 17.54
CA PHE A 75 -13.10 -3.04 17.12
C PHE A 75 -14.44 -3.29 17.81
N SER A 76 -14.74 -4.54 18.19
CA SER A 76 -15.98 -4.89 18.89
C SER A 76 -15.98 -4.33 20.31
N TYR A 77 -14.84 -4.46 21.00
CA TYR A 77 -14.66 -3.87 22.32
C TYR A 77 -14.67 -2.33 22.27
N ILE A 78 -13.89 -1.73 21.36
CA ILE A 78 -13.83 -0.27 21.19
C ILE A 78 -15.22 0.31 20.96
N ARG A 79 -16.04 -0.34 20.13
CA ARG A 79 -17.41 0.07 19.86
C ARG A 79 -18.27 0.04 21.13
N LYS A 80 -18.23 -1.05 21.90
CA LYS A 80 -19.01 -1.17 23.15
C LYS A 80 -18.64 -0.07 24.14
N GLU A 81 -17.35 0.26 24.24
CA GLU A 81 -16.90 1.34 25.11
C GLU A 81 -17.30 2.72 24.59
N LEU A 82 -17.27 2.98 23.28
CA LEU A 82 -17.72 4.26 22.70
C LEU A 82 -19.21 4.56 22.93
N LEU A 83 -20.04 3.55 23.20
CA LEU A 83 -21.45 3.74 23.55
C LEU A 83 -21.65 4.20 25.00
N LYS A 84 -20.62 4.15 25.85
CA LYS A 84 -20.70 4.58 27.25
C LYS A 84 -20.48 6.08 27.37
N ASN A 85 -21.22 6.71 28.28
CA ASN A 85 -21.08 8.14 28.56
C ASN A 85 -19.67 8.47 29.06
N GLY A 86 -19.06 9.52 28.49
CA GLY A 86 -17.73 10.01 28.88
C GLY A 86 -16.54 9.29 28.22
N VAL A 87 -16.79 8.30 27.36
CA VAL A 87 -15.71 7.63 26.61
C VAL A 87 -15.42 8.39 25.31
N SER A 88 -14.14 8.67 25.07
CA SER A 88 -13.67 9.31 23.83
C SER A 88 -12.78 8.38 23.01
N LYS A 89 -12.75 8.57 21.69
CA LYS A 89 -11.84 7.83 20.79
C LYS A 89 -10.38 7.96 21.20
N LYS A 90 -9.97 9.15 21.64
CA LYS A 90 -8.61 9.42 22.12
C LYS A 90 -8.28 8.60 23.36
N LEU A 91 -9.21 8.49 24.31
CA LEU A 91 -9.04 7.67 25.50
C LEU A 91 -8.84 6.18 25.15
N LEU A 92 -9.65 5.65 24.24
CA LEU A 92 -9.53 4.26 23.78
C LEU A 92 -8.24 4.01 23.01
N TRP A 93 -7.81 4.97 22.19
CA TRP A 93 -6.54 4.89 21.49
C TRP A 93 -5.35 4.87 22.46
N THR A 94 -5.36 5.70 23.52
CA THR A 94 -4.33 5.67 24.57
C THR A 94 -4.25 4.31 25.25
N LYS A 95 -5.39 3.73 25.62
CA LYS A 95 -5.45 2.37 26.21
C LYS A 95 -4.90 1.32 25.25
N TYR A 96 -5.27 1.40 23.98
CA TYR A 96 -4.76 0.49 22.95
C TYR A 96 -3.24 0.61 22.76
N MET A 97 -2.68 1.83 22.80
CA MET A 97 -1.23 2.02 22.73
C MET A 97 -0.51 1.40 23.94
N GLU A 98 -1.09 1.54 25.13
CA GLU A 98 -0.55 0.94 26.35
C GLU A 98 -0.55 -0.59 26.27
N ASP A 99 -1.64 -1.18 25.78
CA ASP A 99 -1.76 -2.61 25.50
C ASP A 99 -0.71 -3.09 24.47
N CYS A 100 -0.51 -2.34 23.38
CA CYS A 100 0.51 -2.65 22.38
C CYS A 100 1.93 -2.59 22.99
N ARG A 101 2.19 -1.61 23.86
CA ARG A 101 3.46 -1.47 24.57
C ARG A 101 3.72 -2.66 25.49
N LEU A 102 2.69 -3.17 26.18
CA LEU A 102 2.82 -4.35 27.06
C LEU A 102 3.11 -5.64 26.27
N ASN A 103 2.59 -5.76 25.05
CA ASN A 103 2.76 -6.93 24.21
C ASN A 103 3.96 -6.84 23.23
N ASN A 104 4.77 -5.77 23.30
CA ASN A 104 5.85 -5.46 22.33
C ASN A 104 5.37 -5.41 20.86
N GLU A 105 4.14 -4.96 20.63
CA GLU A 105 3.54 -4.82 19.31
C GLU A 105 3.51 -3.35 18.87
N GLU A 106 3.54 -3.10 17.57
CA GLU A 106 3.49 -1.74 17.03
C GLU A 106 2.05 -1.24 16.93
N PRO A 107 1.69 -0.13 17.60
CA PRO A 107 0.34 0.41 17.55
C PRO A 107 0.03 1.09 16.22
N LEU A 108 -1.24 1.10 15.85
CA LEU A 108 -1.77 1.97 14.80
C LEU A 108 -1.66 3.45 15.19
N MET A 109 -1.35 4.29 14.19
CA MET A 109 -1.47 5.75 14.35
C MET A 109 -2.92 6.16 14.61
N TYR A 110 -3.12 7.28 15.30
CA TYR A 110 -4.46 7.77 15.64
C TYR A 110 -5.37 7.97 14.42
N SER A 111 -4.83 8.43 13.30
CA SER A 111 -5.56 8.57 12.04
C SER A 111 -6.03 7.22 11.50
N GLN A 112 -5.17 6.20 11.53
CA GLN A 112 -5.49 4.83 11.12
C GLN A 112 -6.55 4.23 12.06
N PHE A 113 -6.39 4.43 13.37
CA PHE A 113 -7.35 4.00 14.38
C PHE A 113 -8.75 4.59 14.12
N CYS A 114 -8.84 5.90 13.88
CA CYS A 114 -10.11 6.55 13.53
C CYS A 114 -10.70 6.03 12.22
N TYR A 115 -9.85 5.81 11.20
CA TYR A 115 -10.27 5.30 9.90
C TYR A 115 -10.98 3.94 10.02
N TYR A 116 -10.46 3.02 10.83
CA TYR A 116 -11.08 1.70 10.99
C TYR A 116 -12.41 1.72 11.77
N ILE A 117 -12.62 2.72 12.63
CA ILE A 117 -13.86 2.86 13.42
C ILE A 117 -14.97 3.55 12.61
N GLN A 118 -14.59 4.35 11.61
CA GLN A 118 -15.51 5.19 10.83
C GLN A 118 -16.62 4.42 10.08
N PRO A 119 -16.38 3.24 9.47
CA PRO A 119 -17.43 2.51 8.74
C PRO A 119 -18.57 2.02 9.65
N ASP A 120 -18.24 1.57 10.86
CA ASP A 120 -19.25 1.12 11.83
C ASP A 120 -20.04 2.30 12.40
N GLU A 121 -19.39 3.44 12.63
CA GLU A 121 -20.11 4.67 12.96
C GLU A 121 -21.05 5.08 11.84
N GLN A 122 -20.65 5.03 10.56
CA GLN A 122 -21.53 5.40 9.44
C GLN A 122 -22.73 4.46 9.27
N LYS A 123 -22.56 3.15 9.50
CA LYS A 123 -23.67 2.18 9.44
C LYS A 123 -24.73 2.41 10.52
N HIS A 124 -24.33 2.98 11.65
CA HIS A 124 -25.18 3.13 12.84
C HIS A 124 -25.54 4.58 13.16
N HIS A 125 -24.85 5.56 12.57
CA HIS A 125 -25.33 6.93 12.42
C HIS A 125 -26.52 6.90 11.47
N ALA A 126 -27.72 6.75 12.03
CA ALA A 126 -28.95 7.14 11.39
C ALA A 126 -29.01 8.68 11.28
N THR A 127 -28.05 9.30 10.58
CA THR A 127 -28.13 10.71 10.23
C THR A 127 -28.89 10.83 8.92
N MET A 128 -30.12 11.34 9.00
CA MET A 128 -30.91 11.79 7.86
C MET A 128 -30.30 13.04 7.22
N HIS A 129 -29.05 12.96 6.74
CA HIS A 129 -28.48 14.04 5.97
C HIS A 129 -28.89 13.90 4.50
N ILE A 130 -30.05 14.44 4.16
CA ILE A 130 -30.50 14.59 2.77
C ILE A 130 -29.63 15.68 2.14
N LYS A 131 -28.73 15.32 1.21
CA LYS A 131 -28.07 16.29 0.35
C LYS A 131 -29.13 17.00 -0.49
N ARG A 132 -29.39 18.28 -0.22
CA ARG A 132 -30.14 19.12 -1.16
C ARG A 132 -29.24 19.39 -2.36
N LYS A 133 -29.71 19.01 -3.56
CA LYS A 133 -29.10 19.45 -4.82
C LYS A 133 -29.16 20.98 -4.88
N ILE A 134 -28.03 21.60 -5.19
CA ILE A 134 -27.97 22.96 -5.75
C ILE A 134 -28.01 22.80 -7.26
#